data_AF-A0A1M2Z0Z6-F1
#
_entry.id   AF-A0A1M2Z0Z6-F1
#
_cell.length_a   1.000
_cell.length_b   1.000
_cell.length_c   1.000
_cell.angle_alpha   90.00
_cell.angle_beta   90.00
_cell.angle_gamma   90.00
#
_symmetry.space_group_name_H-M   'P 1'
#
loop_
_entity.id
_entity.type
_entity.pdbx_description
1 polymer ?
#
loop_
_entity_poly.entity_id
_entity_poly.type
_entity_poly.pdbx_seq_one_letter_code
_entity_poly.pdbx_strand_id
1 'polypeptide(L)'
;MLIARFHPSLIVSVHAPYRQLNIDGPAMRVARKMHRFNHDPITRRIGYPTPGSLGTYAGKERHVPVITLELASRGMHPAWKTDGAALLAAMNGVCGHSRQDSG
;
A
#
# COMPACT_ATOMS: atom_id res chain seq x y z
N MET A 1 12.32 -0.59 -17.46
CA MET A 1 11.82 -0.81 -16.08
C MET A 1 10.33 -1.14 -16.13
N LEU A 2 9.87 -2.17 -15.41
CA LEU A 2 8.48 -2.69 -15.51
C LEU A 2 7.42 -1.66 -15.11
N ILE A 3 7.70 -0.84 -14.09
CA ILE A 3 6.79 0.23 -13.62
C ILE A 3 6.47 1.22 -14.75
N ALA A 4 7.48 1.63 -15.53
CA ALA A 4 7.29 2.53 -16.67
C ALA A 4 6.61 1.86 -17.87
N ARG A 5 6.67 0.53 -17.98
CA ARG A 5 5.98 -0.22 -19.04
C ARG A 5 4.49 -0.40 -18.73
N PHE A 6 4.17 -0.75 -17.49
CA PHE A 6 2.81 -1.18 -17.10
C PHE A 6 1.97 -0.10 -16.43
N HIS A 7 2.56 1.02 -15.99
CA HIS A 7 1.85 2.15 -15.37
C HIS A 7 0.86 1.70 -14.27
N PRO A 8 1.35 1.01 -13.22
CA PRO A 8 0.47 0.41 -12.24
C PRO A 8 -0.37 1.47 -11.53
N SER A 9 -1.67 1.21 -11.37
CA SER A 9 -2.59 2.07 -10.63
C SER A 9 -2.38 2.00 -9.10
N LEU A 10 -1.67 0.98 -8.63
CA LEU A 10 -1.29 0.75 -7.25
C LEU A 10 -0.08 -0.19 -7.21
N ILE A 11 0.85 0.07 -6.29
CA ILE A 11 1.91 -0.87 -5.91
C ILE A 11 1.73 -1.19 -4.43
N VAL A 12 1.67 -2.48 -4.09
CA VAL A 12 1.73 -2.96 -2.71
C VAL A 12 3.02 -3.76 -2.54
N SER A 13 3.92 -3.28 -1.69
CA SER A 13 5.14 -4.00 -1.28
C SER A 13 4.90 -4.62 0.10
N VAL A 14 5.30 -5.87 0.31
CA VAL A 14 5.08 -6.58 1.59
C VAL A 14 6.41 -6.75 2.31
N HIS A 15 6.49 -6.24 3.53
CA HIS A 15 7.68 -6.20 4.37
C HIS A 15 7.34 -6.68 5.79
N ALA A 16 8.33 -6.79 6.67
CA ALA A 16 8.18 -7.09 8.08
C ALA A 16 9.43 -6.58 8.84
N PRO A 17 9.36 -6.29 10.17
CA PRO A 17 8.26 -6.57 11.09
C PRO A 17 7.64 -5.32 11.76
N TYR A 18 7.33 -4.25 11.01
CA TYR A 18 6.98 -2.96 11.64
C TYR A 18 5.49 -2.72 11.94
N ARG A 19 4.57 -3.62 11.53
CA ARG A 19 3.11 -3.53 11.78
C ARG A 19 2.52 -2.15 11.47
N GLN A 20 2.53 -1.78 10.18
CA GLN A 20 2.01 -0.51 9.70
C GLN A 20 1.71 -0.53 8.20
N LEU A 21 0.82 0.37 7.78
CA LEU A 21 0.61 0.72 6.39
C LEU A 21 1.43 1.97 6.07
N ASN A 22 2.68 1.79 5.65
CA ASN A 22 3.53 2.92 5.27
C ASN A 22 3.23 3.35 3.82
N ILE A 23 2.85 4.60 3.62
CA ILE A 23 2.33 5.12 2.36
C ILE A 23 3.22 6.17 1.73
N ASP A 24 3.36 6.08 0.41
CA ASP A 24 3.98 7.09 -0.44
C ASP A 24 3.07 7.44 -1.63
N GLY A 25 3.27 8.62 -2.20
CA GLY A 25 2.39 9.14 -3.26
C GLY A 25 0.92 9.27 -2.83
N PRO A 26 -0.04 9.15 -3.77
CA PRO A 26 -1.48 9.30 -3.53
C PRO A 26 -2.16 8.02 -3.00
N ALA A 27 -1.51 7.28 -2.09
CA ALA A 27 -2.00 5.99 -1.58
C ALA A 27 -3.03 6.07 -0.41
N MET A 28 -3.31 7.25 0.15
CA MET A 28 -4.16 7.42 1.34
C MET A 28 -5.54 6.78 1.20
N ARG A 29 -6.18 6.90 0.03
CA ARG A 29 -7.52 6.34 -0.21
C ARG A 29 -7.51 4.81 -0.08
N VAL A 30 -6.51 4.15 -0.65
CA VAL A 30 -6.38 2.69 -0.59
C VAL A 30 -5.97 2.24 0.81
N ALA A 31 -5.03 2.94 1.44
CA ALA A 31 -4.60 2.63 2.81
C ALA A 31 -5.74 2.71 3.83
N ARG A 32 -6.64 3.70 3.72
CA ARG A 32 -7.86 3.76 4.54
C ARG A 32 -8.81 2.58 4.30
N LYS A 33 -8.82 2.00 3.09
CA LYS A 33 -9.59 0.78 2.82
C LYS A 33 -8.96 -0.42 3.53
N MET A 34 -7.64 -0.58 3.40
CA MET A 34 -6.87 -1.65 4.06
C MET A 34 -7.00 -1.59 5.60
N HIS A 35 -6.82 -0.39 6.17
CA HIS A 35 -6.89 -0.13 7.61
C HIS A 35 -8.21 -0.58 8.25
N ARG A 36 -9.33 -0.55 7.52
CA ARG A 36 -10.61 -1.05 8.06
C ARG A 36 -10.63 -2.54 8.34
N PHE A 37 -9.68 -3.30 7.78
CA PHE A 37 -9.60 -4.75 7.94
C PHE A 37 -8.51 -5.19 8.91
N ASN A 38 -7.31 -4.62 8.83
CA ASN A 38 -6.19 -5.02 9.70
C ASN A 38 -5.94 -4.06 10.87
N HIS A 39 -6.54 -2.86 10.85
CA HIS A 39 -6.40 -1.81 11.87
C HIS A 39 -4.97 -1.29 12.07
N ASP A 40 -4.07 -1.57 11.14
CA ASP A 40 -2.67 -1.14 11.25
C ASP A 40 -2.54 0.37 11.04
N PRO A 41 -1.63 1.04 11.77
CA PRO A 41 -1.45 2.49 11.66
C PRO A 41 -1.00 2.87 10.25
N ILE A 42 -1.61 3.93 9.70
CA ILE A 42 -1.21 4.52 8.42
C ILE A 42 -0.13 5.57 8.68
N THR A 43 1.07 5.36 8.14
CA THR A 43 2.22 6.24 8.37
C THR A 43 2.83 6.71 7.05
N ARG A 44 3.62 7.80 7.07
CA ARG A 44 4.41 8.26 5.91
C ARG A 44 5.92 8.18 6.16
N ARG A 45 6.32 7.68 7.33
CA ARG A 45 7.70 7.64 7.80
C ARG A 45 7.88 6.38 8.64
N ILE A 46 8.95 5.65 8.34
CA ILE A 46 9.31 4.43 9.07
C ILE A 46 10.27 4.69 10.25
N GLY A 47 10.70 5.93 10.44
CA GLY A 47 11.57 6.34 11.56
C GLY A 47 13.05 6.58 11.20
N TYR A 48 13.45 6.34 9.95
CA TYR A 48 14.80 6.64 9.44
C TYR A 48 14.76 7.06 7.96
N PRO A 49 15.81 7.73 7.43
CA PRO A 49 15.88 8.11 6.01
C PRO A 49 15.96 6.90 5.07
N THR A 50 15.22 6.93 3.97
CA THR A 50 15.15 5.84 2.98
C THR A 50 15.43 6.32 1.55
N PRO A 51 16.64 6.85 1.27
CA PRO A 51 17.01 7.28 -0.08
C PRO A 51 16.99 6.09 -1.05
N GLY A 52 16.46 6.31 -2.27
CA GLY A 52 16.37 5.27 -3.31
C GLY A 52 15.33 4.17 -3.07
N SER A 53 14.52 4.27 -2.01
CA SER A 53 13.44 3.30 -1.76
C SER A 53 12.38 3.28 -2.86
N LEU A 54 11.66 2.16 -2.99
CA LEU A 54 10.54 2.02 -3.92
C LEU A 54 9.47 3.09 -3.70
N GLY A 55 9.18 3.44 -2.44
CA GLY A 55 8.26 4.52 -2.09
C GLY A 55 8.72 5.89 -2.58
N THR A 56 10.03 6.18 -2.52
CA THR A 56 10.59 7.40 -3.12
C THR A 56 10.48 7.37 -4.65
N TYR A 57 10.98 6.32 -5.31
CA TYR A 57 11.03 6.22 -6.77
C TYR A 57 9.64 6.19 -7.43
N ALA A 58 8.75 5.31 -6.97
CA ALA A 58 7.43 5.15 -7.60
C ALA A 58 6.41 6.11 -6.98
N GLY A 59 6.43 6.27 -5.65
CA GLY A 59 5.45 7.07 -4.93
C GLY A 59 5.65 8.57 -5.07
N LYS A 60 6.80 9.06 -4.62
CA LYS A 60 7.08 10.51 -4.57
C LYS A 60 7.42 11.08 -5.93
N GLU A 61 8.33 10.44 -6.66
CA GLU A 61 8.85 10.97 -7.93
C GLU A 61 7.92 10.72 -9.13
N ARG A 62 7.10 9.65 -9.07
CA ARG A 62 6.24 9.22 -10.19
C ARG A 62 4.76 9.23 -9.89
N HIS A 63 4.38 9.68 -8.69
CA HIS A 63 2.99 9.84 -8.30
C HIS A 63 2.14 8.56 -8.37
N VAL A 64 2.78 7.38 -8.34
CA VAL A 64 2.09 6.09 -8.26
C VAL A 64 1.66 5.85 -6.80
N PRO A 65 0.43 5.41 -6.50
CA PRO A 65 0.09 4.98 -5.15
C PRO A 65 0.98 3.82 -4.71
N VAL A 66 1.79 4.01 -3.66
CA VAL A 66 2.61 2.94 -3.08
C VAL A 66 2.20 2.72 -1.62
N ILE A 67 1.93 1.47 -1.27
CA ILE A 67 1.75 1.02 0.11
C ILE A 67 2.80 -0.03 0.41
N THR A 68 3.60 0.20 1.44
CA THR A 68 4.40 -0.84 2.08
C THR A 68 3.59 -1.40 3.24
N LEU A 69 3.06 -2.62 3.06
CA LEU A 69 2.40 -3.39 4.10
C LEU A 69 3.48 -4.03 4.97
N GLU A 70 3.72 -3.44 6.13
CA GLU A 70 4.67 -3.94 7.12
C GLU A 70 3.93 -4.91 8.05
N LEU A 71 4.17 -6.21 7.89
CA LEU A 71 3.58 -7.24 8.74
C LEU A 71 4.15 -7.16 10.16
N ALA A 72 3.44 -7.73 11.14
CA ALA A 72 3.93 -7.81 12.52
C ALA A 72 5.05 -8.85 12.72
N SER A 73 5.13 -9.86 11.86
CA SER A 73 6.15 -10.91 11.92
C SER A 73 6.35 -11.56 10.54
N ARG A 74 7.39 -12.40 10.42
CA ARG A 74 7.67 -13.19 9.20
C ARG A 74 6.83 -14.47 9.09
N GLY A 75 5.98 -14.76 10.08
CA GLY A 75 5.17 -15.98 10.11
C GLY A 75 4.00 -15.89 9.12
N MET A 76 3.98 -16.79 8.12
CA MET A 76 2.99 -16.76 7.04
C MET A 76 1.54 -16.96 7.53
N HIS A 77 1.30 -17.94 8.40
CA HIS A 77 -0.06 -18.26 8.87
C HIS A 77 -0.68 -17.12 9.72
N PRO A 78 0.05 -16.55 10.71
CA PRO A 78 -0.42 -15.38 11.42
C PRO A 78 -0.61 -14.16 10.52
N ALA A 79 0.32 -13.90 9.59
CA ALA A 79 0.25 -12.76 8.69
C ALA A 79 -0.98 -12.80 7.77
N TRP A 80 -1.27 -13.96 7.14
CA TRP A 80 -2.43 -14.07 6.28
C TRP A 80 -3.74 -13.88 7.04
N LYS A 81 -3.83 -14.41 8.26
CA LYS A 81 -5.02 -14.27 9.11
C LYS A 81 -5.31 -12.81 9.47
N THR A 82 -4.27 -12.00 9.68
CA THR A 82 -4.40 -10.58 10.06
C THR A 82 -4.54 -9.66 8.84
N ASP A 83 -3.74 -9.89 7.79
CA ASP A 83 -3.54 -8.91 6.72
C ASP A 83 -4.15 -9.34 5.37
N GLY A 84 -4.56 -10.59 5.21
CA GLY A 84 -5.12 -11.10 3.96
C GLY A 84 -6.34 -10.31 3.48
N ALA A 85 -7.27 -10.00 4.39
CA ALA A 85 -8.45 -9.19 4.08
C ALA A 85 -8.08 -7.75 3.68
N ALA A 86 -7.06 -7.16 4.31
CA ALA A 86 -6.57 -5.84 3.95
C ALA A 86 -5.94 -5.84 2.55
N LEU A 87 -5.14 -6.86 2.22
CA LEU A 87 -4.53 -7.01 0.89
C LEU A 87 -5.60 -7.19 -0.20
N LEU A 88 -6.62 -8.02 0.05
CA LEU A 88 -7.76 -8.19 -0.86
C LEU A 88 -8.53 -6.88 -1.05
N ALA A 89 -8.72 -6.10 0.02
CA ALA A 89 -9.36 -4.79 -0.06
C ALA A 89 -8.56 -3.78 -0.90
N ALA A 90 -7.23 -3.88 -0.89
CA ALA A 90 -6.37 -3.08 -1.76
C ALA A 90 -6.60 -3.43 -3.24
N MET A 91 -6.59 -4.72 -3.58
CA MET A 91 -6.79 -5.22 -4.94
C MET A 91 -8.18 -4.84 -5.48
N ASN A 92 -9.23 -5.09 -4.70
CA ASN A 92 -10.61 -4.74 -5.08
C ASN A 92 -10.83 -3.22 -5.14
N GLY A 93 -10.04 -2.45 -4.38
CA GLY A 93 -10.10 -1.00 -4.37
C GLY A 93 -9.61 -0.32 -5.65
N VAL A 94 -8.90 -1.05 -6.52
CA VAL A 94 -8.35 -0.60 -7.81
C VAL A 94 -9.34 -0.86 -8.96
N CYS A 95 -10.14 -1.91 -8.88
CA CYS A 95 -11.11 -2.30 -9.93
C CYS A 95 -12.37 -1.42 -10.01
N GLY A 96 -12.51 -0.39 -9.17
CA GLY A 96 -13.61 0.58 -9.23
C GLY A 96 -13.25 1.84 -10.02
N HIS A 97 -13.20 1.77 -11.34
CA HIS A 97 -13.32 2.96 -12.20
C HIS A 97 -14.59 2.83 -13.05
N SER A 98 -15.34 3.94 -13.14
CA SER A 98 -16.63 4.17 -13.83
C SER A 98 -17.91 3.75 -13.10
N ARG A 99 -18.36 4.61 -12.19
CA ARG A 99 -19.70 5.25 -12.24
C ARG A 99 -19.78 6.31 -11.15
N GLN A 100 -20.41 7.43 -11.50
CA GLN A 100 -20.73 8.62 -10.71
C GLN A 100 -19.63 9.70 -10.71
N ASP A 101 -19.80 10.66 -11.62
CA ASP A 101 -20.01 12.08 -11.29
C ASP A 101 -20.70 12.76 -12.47
N SER A 102 -22.03 12.71 -12.45
CA SER A 102 -22.93 13.55 -13.25
C SER A 102 -24.16 13.81 -12.37
N GLY A 103 -24.15 14.96 -11.72
CA GLY A 103 -25.19 15.51 -10.86
C GLY A 103 -24.89 16.97 -10.62
#